data_AF-A0A4Q3RKJ2-F1
#
_entry.id   AF-A0A4Q3RKJ2-F1
#
_cell.length_a   1.000
_cell.length_b   1.000
_cell.length_c   1.000
_cell.angle_alpha   90.00
_cell.angle_beta   90.00
_cell.angle_gamma   90.00
#
_symmetry.space_group_name_H-M   'P 1'
#
loop_
_entity.id
_entity.type
_entity.pdbx_description
1 polymer ?
#
loop_
_entity_poly.entity_id
_entity_poly.type
_entity_poly.pdbx_seq_one_letter_code
_entity_poly.pdbx_strand_id
1 'polypeptide(L)'
;AGGVVGGITNGNELVFRIAIKPTSSTPKLQQTLNWETNEVESFSVKGRHDLCIALRVPVVLEAVTALVLADLMMVEQKIPRVFSAAIS
;
A
#
# COMPACT_ATOMS: atom_id res chain seq x y z
N ALA A 1 -1.25 -21.05 3.25
CA ALA A 1 -1.07 -20.17 2.08
C ALA A 1 -1.83 -18.84 2.20
N GLY A 2 -2.69 -18.64 3.21
CA GLY A 2 -3.40 -17.36 3.39
C GLY A 2 -4.46 -17.08 2.31
N GLY A 3 -5.16 -18.13 1.87
CA GLY A 3 -6.24 -18.03 0.88
C GLY A 3 -5.81 -17.97 -0.59
N VAL A 4 -4.51 -17.93 -0.89
CA VAL A 4 -3.98 -17.91 -2.27
C VAL A 4 -2.96 -19.03 -2.48
N VAL A 5 -3.12 -19.79 -3.56
CA VAL A 5 -2.18 -20.85 -3.98
C VAL A 5 -1.87 -20.66 -5.46
N GLY A 6 -0.58 -20.60 -5.83
CA GLY A 6 -0.17 -20.42 -7.22
C GLY A 6 -0.71 -19.13 -7.86
N GLY A 7 -0.98 -18.09 -7.06
CA GLY A 7 -1.56 -16.83 -7.53
C GLY A 7 -3.08 -16.81 -7.68
N ILE A 8 -3.77 -17.92 -7.37
CA ILE A 8 -5.24 -18.04 -7.50
C ILE A 8 -5.86 -18.22 -6.11
N THR A 9 -7.02 -17.62 -5.88
CA THR A 9 -7.78 -17.79 -4.63
C THR A 9 -8.31 -19.22 -4.52
N ASN A 10 -8.20 -19.82 -3.33
CA ASN A 10 -8.63 -21.21 -3.08
C ASN A 10 -9.93 -21.33 -2.27
N GLY A 11 -10.63 -20.22 -2.06
CA GLY A 11 -11.89 -20.16 -1.30
C GLY A 11 -11.74 -20.01 0.21
N ASN A 12 -10.54 -20.17 0.77
CA ASN A 12 -10.27 -19.91 2.19
C ASN A 12 -10.10 -18.41 2.46
N GLU A 13 -10.10 -18.05 3.74
CA GLU A 13 -9.83 -16.68 4.20
C GLU A 13 -8.50 -16.14 3.65
N LEU A 14 -8.56 -14.90 3.13
CA LEU A 14 -7.38 -14.17 2.66
C LEU A 14 -6.63 -13.60 3.85
N VAL A 15 -5.40 -14.07 4.06
CA VAL A 15 -4.56 -13.65 5.20
C VAL A 15 -3.20 -13.21 4.69
N PHE A 16 -2.88 -11.95 4.96
CA PHE A 16 -1.60 -11.35 4.57
C PHE A 16 -1.02 -10.52 5.73
N ARG A 17 0.31 -10.48 5.79
CA ARG A 17 1.07 -9.73 6.78
C ARG A 17 1.93 -8.71 6.07
N ILE A 18 1.97 -7.49 6.60
CA ILE A 18 2.66 -6.37 5.96
C ILE A 18 3.67 -5.78 6.92
N ALA A 19 4.86 -5.49 6.37
CA ALA A 19 5.86 -4.69 7.05
C ALA A 19 5.66 -3.22 6.68
N ILE A 20 5.54 -2.37 7.69
CA ILE A 20 5.37 -0.92 7.51
C ILE A 20 6.66 -0.26 7.97
N LYS A 21 7.32 0.45 7.06
CA LYS A 21 8.50 1.24 7.43
C LYS A 21 8.08 2.43 8.30
N PRO A 22 8.94 2.90 9.22
CA PRO A 22 8.74 4.17 9.92
C PRO A 22 8.63 5.36 8.96
N THR A 23 8.03 6.44 9.43
CA THR A 23 7.94 7.68 8.64
C THR A 23 9.31 8.31 8.43
N SER A 24 9.53 8.84 7.24
CA SER A 24 10.82 9.48 6.88
C SER A 24 11.07 10.76 7.69
N SER A 25 10.01 11.40 8.19
CA SER A 25 10.03 12.61 9.02
C SER A 25 10.36 12.33 10.50
N THR A 26 11.15 11.30 10.77
CA THR A 26 11.58 10.98 12.14
C THR A 26 12.57 12.05 12.61
N PRO A 27 12.44 12.60 13.83
CA PRO A 27 13.31 13.68 14.33
C PRO A 27 14.74 13.21 14.68
N LYS A 28 15.04 11.92 14.50
CA LYS A 28 16.37 11.36 14.73
C LYS A 28 17.36 12.02 13.76
N LEU A 29 18.56 12.34 14.27
CA LEU A 29 19.65 12.84 13.44
C LEU A 29 20.04 11.80 12.39
N GLN A 30 20.19 12.23 11.14
CA GLN A 30 20.54 11.40 9.99
C GLN A 30 21.65 12.08 9.19
N GLN A 31 22.46 11.30 8.47
CA GLN A 31 23.44 11.82 7.52
C GLN A 31 22.80 11.82 6.13
N THR A 32 22.80 12.96 5.46
CA THR A 32 22.24 13.11 4.10
C THR A 32 23.17 13.94 3.24
N LEU A 33 23.11 13.73 1.93
CA LEU A 33 23.79 14.60 0.97
C LEU A 33 23.05 15.94 0.88
N ASN A 34 23.78 17.04 1.06
CA ASN A 34 23.30 18.37 0.71
C ASN A 34 23.65 18.66 -0.75
N TRP A 35 22.63 18.91 -1.56
CA TRP A 35 22.78 19.12 -3.01
C TRP A 35 23.45 20.45 -3.38
N GLU A 36 23.42 21.45 -2.49
CA GLU A 36 24.03 22.77 -2.73
C GLU A 36 25.54 22.73 -2.45
N THR A 37 25.95 22.05 -1.38
CA THR A 37 27.35 21.94 -0.96
C THR A 37 28.05 20.72 -1.55
N ASN A 38 27.29 19.71 -2.04
CA ASN A 38 27.77 18.38 -2.43
C ASN A 38 28.49 17.62 -1.30
N GLU A 39 28.18 17.93 -0.04
CA GLU A 39 28.77 17.30 1.14
C GLU A 39 27.73 16.52 1.95
N VAL A 40 28.21 15.51 2.69
CA VAL A 40 27.36 14.74 3.63
C VAL A 40 27.25 15.51 4.93
N GLU A 41 26.03 15.90 5.28
CA GLU A 41 25.74 16.74 6.43
C GLU A 41 24.72 16.07 7.37
N SER A 42 24.84 16.38 8.66
CA SER A 42 23.87 15.94 9.65
C SER A 42 22.56 16.74 9.53
N PHE A 43 21.46 16.04 9.28
CA PHE A 43 20.14 16.63 9.12
C PHE A 43 19.14 15.98 10.09
N SER A 44 18.15 16.76 10.52
CA SER A 44 17.02 16.28 11.31
C SER A 44 15.77 17.04 10.88
N VAL A 45 14.69 16.28 10.64
CA VAL A 45 13.39 16.85 10.30
C VAL A 45 12.74 17.41 11.57
N LYS A 46 12.49 18.72 11.59
CA LYS A 46 11.77 19.40 12.67
C LYS A 46 10.30 19.58 12.28
N GLY A 47 9.39 19.35 13.22
CA GLY A 47 7.95 19.56 13.02
C GLY A 47 7.08 18.53 13.75
N ARG A 48 5.77 18.75 13.76
CA ARG A 48 4.78 17.81 14.33
C ARG A 48 4.23 16.92 13.22
N HIS A 49 4.96 15.85 12.94
CA HIS A 49 4.56 14.82 11.98
C HIS A 49 4.27 13.52 12.72
N ASP A 50 3.31 12.74 12.22
CA ASP A 50 3.00 11.44 12.79
C ASP A 50 4.22 10.51 12.69
N LEU A 51 4.70 10.00 13.82
CA LEU A 51 5.82 9.05 13.86
C LEU A 51 5.38 7.61 13.58
N CYS A 52 4.11 7.31 13.84
CA CYS A 52 3.53 6.00 13.66
C CYS A 52 2.33 6.08 12.71
N ILE A 53 2.55 5.68 11.46
CA ILE A 53 1.45 5.50 10.48
C ILE A 53 0.79 4.12 10.59
N ALA A 54 1.44 3.18 11.29
CA ALA A 54 1.02 1.78 11.32
C ALA A 54 -0.41 1.59 11.83
N LEU A 55 -0.88 2.46 12.73
CA LEU A 55 -2.25 2.40 13.26
C LEU A 55 -3.32 2.79 12.23
N ARG A 56 -2.96 3.59 11.20
CA ARG A 56 -3.90 4.02 10.15
C ARG A 56 -3.87 3.10 8.92
N VAL A 57 -2.82 2.28 8.78
CA VAL A 57 -2.65 1.39 7.63
C VAL A 57 -3.75 0.32 7.50
N PRO A 58 -4.30 -0.31 8.56
CA PRO A 58 -5.31 -1.36 8.40
C PRO A 58 -6.50 -0.95 7.56
N VAL A 59 -7.09 0.22 7.82
CA VAL A 59 -8.26 0.71 7.07
C VAL A 59 -7.93 0.99 5.60
N VAL A 60 -6.76 1.60 5.34
CA VAL A 60 -6.30 1.85 3.97
C VAL A 60 -6.09 0.54 3.21
N LEU A 61 -5.51 -0.44 3.89
CA LEU A 61 -5.20 -1.73 3.33
C LEU A 61 -6.45 -2.56 3.04
N GLU A 62 -7.45 -2.53 3.91
CA GLU A 62 -8.77 -3.13 3.66
C GLU A 62 -9.42 -2.51 2.42
N ALA A 63 -9.39 -1.18 2.30
CA ALA A 63 -9.94 -0.48 1.13
C ALA A 63 -9.21 -0.86 -0.17
N VAL A 64 -7.87 -0.89 -0.15
CA VAL A 64 -7.08 -1.31 -1.31
C VAL A 64 -7.34 -2.78 -1.66
N THR A 65 -7.48 -3.64 -0.66
CA THR A 65 -7.80 -5.06 -0.88
C THR A 65 -9.16 -5.22 -1.53
N ALA A 66 -10.18 -4.51 -1.06
CA ALA A 66 -11.51 -4.51 -1.66
C ALA A 66 -11.50 -4.00 -3.11
N LEU A 67 -10.73 -2.94 -3.38
CA LEU A 67 -10.57 -2.40 -4.74
C LEU A 67 -9.96 -3.44 -5.69
N VAL A 68 -8.87 -4.09 -5.29
CA VAL A 68 -8.20 -5.11 -6.11
C VAL A 68 -9.09 -6.33 -6.32
N LEU A 69 -9.82 -6.77 -5.29
CA LEU A 69 -10.76 -7.89 -5.42
C LEU A 69 -11.90 -7.56 -6.40
N ALA A 70 -12.45 -6.35 -6.35
CA ALA A 70 -13.46 -5.91 -7.30
C ALA A 70 -12.93 -5.92 -8.74
N ASP A 71 -11.71 -5.43 -8.97
CA ASP A 71 -11.07 -5.46 -10.28
C ASP A 71 -10.88 -6.90 -10.79
N LEU A 72 -10.34 -7.79 -9.95
CA LEU A 72 -10.18 -9.21 -10.31
C LEU A 72 -11.53 -9.90 -10.62
N MET A 73 -12.59 -9.55 -9.89
CA MET A 73 -13.94 -10.05 -10.17
C MET A 73 -14.50 -9.52 -11.49
N MET A 74 -14.15 -8.29 -11.89
CA MET A 74 -14.54 -7.74 -13.19
C MET A 74 -13.77 -8.39 -14.35
N VAL A 75 -12.47 -8.67 -14.17
CA VAL A 75 -11.65 -9.40 -15.14
C VAL A 75 -12.20 -10.81 -15.37
N GLU A 76 -12.57 -11.51 -14.29
CA GLU A 76 -13.18 -12.84 -14.32
C GLU A 76 -14.68 -12.80 -14.72
N GLN A 77 -15.23 -11.62 -15.03
CA GLN A 77 -16.65 -11.43 -15.40
C GLN A 77 -17.67 -11.89 -14.34
N LYS A 78 -17.25 -11.97 -13.07
CA LYS A 78 -18.15 -12.22 -11.93
C LYS A 78 -19.00 -10.99 -11.57
N ILE A 79 -18.55 -9.81 -11.96
CA ILE A 79 -19.32 -8.56 -11.88
C ILE A 79 -19.68 -8.15 -13.32
N PRO A 80 -20.98 -7.96 -13.63
CA PRO A 80 -21.41 -7.61 -14.97
C PRO A 80 -20.88 -6.22 -15.37
N ARG A 81 -20.52 -6.08 -16.65
CA ARG A 81 -20.12 -4.78 -17.20
C ARG A 81 -21.34 -3.88 -17.29
N VAL A 82 -21.22 -2.66 -16.76
CA VAL A 82 -22.29 -1.65 -16.82
C VAL A 82 -22.61 -1.28 -18.26
N PHE A 83 -21.58 -1.18 -19.10
CA PHE A 83 -21.74 -1.11 -20.55
C PHE A 83 -21.58 -2.51 -21.13
N SER A 84 -22.69 -3.16 -21.44
CA SER A 84 -22.69 -4.22 -22.43
C SER A 84 -22.40 -3.54 -23.77
N ALA A 85 -21.31 -3.93 -24.44
CA ALA A 85 -21.14 -3.59 -25.85
C ALA A 85 -22.19 -4.39 -26.64
N ALA A 86 -23.45 -3.97 -26.56
CA ALA A 86 -24.39 -4.13 -27.66
C ALA A 86 -23.96 -3.13 -28.73
N ILE A 87 -22.83 -3.43 -29.38
CA ILE A 87 -22.49 -2.86 -30.67
C ILE A 87 -23.13 -3.80 -31.67
N SER A 88 -23.98 -3.22 -32.52
CA SER A 88 -24.60 -3.76 -33.74
C SER A 88 -23.82 -4.89 -34.43
#